data_AF-A0A3M0I604-F1
#
_entry.id   AF-A0A3M0I604-F1
#
_cell.length_a   1.000
_cell.length_b   1.000
_cell.length_c   1.000
_cell.angle_alpha   90.00
_cell.angle_beta   90.00
_cell.angle_gamma   90.00
#
_symmetry.space_group_name_H-M   'P 1'
#
loop_
_entity.id
_entity.type
_entity.pdbx_description
1 polymer ?
#
loop_
_entity_poly.entity_id
_entity_poly.type
_entity_poly.pdbx_seq_one_letter_code
_entity_poly.pdbx_strand_id
1 'polypeptide(L)'
;MTRSVVLVHGACHGRWCWERVVPRLSALGVAAVAPELPYTSWEDDVACVRAAIAAAGGPALLVGHSLGGGPVCETGTDPAVSALGFVSALVVGPGETIRERLTAAGVAEELRDGSNPEIGAAMRVGEDGRITLDPEAAAAMFFSDCTPEDAALAASRLRSISPSSLGGRPGQAPWRDKPSNYLFCGEDQALADEVQEGYAAGLTGRRDRLTASHSPFWSRPDALAGVIADWAATPDLEVPE
;
A
#
# COMPACT_ATOMS: atom_id res chain seq x y z
N MET A 1 2.26 0.22 -24.85
CA MET A 1 3.51 -0.19 -24.15
C MET A 1 3.13 -0.53 -22.72
N THR A 2 3.68 -1.59 -22.14
CA THR A 2 3.41 -1.98 -20.74
C THR A 2 4.14 -1.02 -19.80
N ARG A 3 3.45 -0.55 -18.76
CA ARG A 3 4.06 0.35 -17.76
C ARG A 3 5.09 -0.39 -16.90
N SER A 4 6.14 0.32 -16.50
CA SER A 4 6.98 -0.12 -15.38
C SER A 4 6.20 0.05 -14.07
N VAL A 5 6.41 -0.85 -13.10
CA VAL A 5 5.68 -0.83 -11.83
C VAL A 5 6.60 -0.38 -10.71
N VAL A 6 6.15 0.57 -9.89
CA VAL A 6 6.80 0.96 -8.64
C VAL A 6 5.93 0.48 -7.47
N LEU A 7 6.45 -0.44 -6.67
CA LEU A 7 5.73 -1.10 -5.57
C LEU A 7 6.09 -0.45 -4.22
N VAL A 8 5.15 0.27 -3.63
CA VAL A 8 5.33 1.02 -2.38
C VAL A 8 4.70 0.23 -1.21
N HIS A 9 5.53 -0.16 -0.24
CA HIS A 9 5.08 -0.97 0.88
C HIS A 9 4.35 -0.17 1.96
N GLY A 10 3.44 -0.83 2.68
CA GLY A 10 2.70 -0.28 3.81
C GLY A 10 3.51 -0.21 5.10
N ALA A 11 2.94 0.44 6.12
CA ALA A 11 3.59 0.69 7.41
C ALA A 11 4.25 -0.55 8.01
N CYS A 12 5.40 -0.32 8.65
CA CYS A 12 6.27 -1.34 9.25
C CYS A 12 6.83 -2.39 8.28
N HIS A 13 6.42 -2.43 7.00
CA HIS A 13 7.02 -3.33 6.03
C HIS A 13 8.34 -2.76 5.48
N GLY A 14 8.93 -3.50 4.56
CA GLY A 14 10.00 -3.02 3.70
C GLY A 14 9.84 -3.60 2.31
N ARG A 15 10.78 -3.30 1.40
CA ARG A 15 10.76 -3.83 0.02
C ARG A 15 10.69 -5.36 -0.05
N TRP A 16 11.14 -6.03 1.02
CA TRP A 16 11.08 -7.49 1.19
C TRP A 16 9.66 -8.04 1.06
N CYS A 17 8.61 -7.25 1.36
CA CYS A 17 7.24 -7.74 1.24
C CYS A 17 6.88 -8.10 -0.22
N TRP A 18 7.52 -7.44 -1.19
CA TRP A 18 7.33 -7.68 -2.61
C TRP A 18 8.27 -8.76 -3.19
N GLU A 19 9.09 -9.42 -2.37
CA GLU A 19 10.14 -10.36 -2.84
C GLU A 19 9.58 -11.55 -3.63
N ARG A 20 8.36 -11.99 -3.29
CA ARG A 20 7.66 -13.06 -4.01
C ARG A 20 6.95 -12.54 -5.28
N VAL A 21 6.60 -11.26 -5.33
CA VAL A 21 5.80 -10.65 -6.42
C VAL A 21 6.67 -10.14 -7.57
N VAL A 22 7.80 -9.49 -7.28
CA VAL A 22 8.68 -8.90 -8.32
C VAL A 22 9.15 -9.93 -9.36
N PRO A 23 9.61 -11.15 -8.97
CA PRO A 23 10.00 -12.17 -9.96
C PRO A 23 8.82 -12.64 -10.83
N ARG A 24 7.61 -12.67 -10.27
CA ARG A 24 6.39 -13.08 -10.99
C ARG A 24 5.96 -12.01 -12.01
N LEU A 25 6.06 -10.74 -11.64
CA LEU A 25 5.87 -9.63 -12.58
C LEU A 25 6.88 -9.70 -13.74
N SER A 26 8.16 -9.98 -13.43
CA SER A 26 9.18 -10.18 -14.48
C SER A 26 8.84 -11.36 -15.40
N ALA A 27 8.35 -12.47 -14.86
CA ALA A 27 7.89 -13.62 -15.66
C ALA A 27 6.71 -13.28 -16.58
N LEU A 28 5.88 -12.30 -16.19
CA LEU A 28 4.79 -11.73 -16.98
C LEU A 28 5.25 -10.60 -17.93
N GLY A 29 6.55 -10.33 -18.02
CA GLY A 29 7.10 -9.29 -18.89
C GLY A 29 6.92 -7.87 -18.35
N VAL A 30 6.61 -7.71 -17.06
CA VAL A 30 6.40 -6.42 -16.40
C VAL A 30 7.62 -6.08 -15.54
N ALA A 31 8.34 -5.02 -15.91
CA ALA A 31 9.44 -4.51 -15.09
C ALA A 31 8.88 -3.90 -13.79
N ALA A 32 9.45 -4.27 -12.65
CA ALA A 32 9.00 -3.79 -11.35
C ALA A 32 10.18 -3.43 -10.44
N VAL A 33 10.02 -2.35 -9.68
CA VAL A 33 10.96 -1.93 -8.63
C VAL A 33 10.20 -1.71 -7.33
N ALA A 34 10.77 -2.14 -6.22
CA ALA A 34 10.25 -1.93 -4.87
C ALA A 34 11.25 -1.07 -4.08
N PRO A 35 11.04 0.26 -3.94
CA PRO A 35 11.86 1.09 -3.07
C PRO A 35 11.73 0.64 -1.60
N GLU A 36 12.79 0.87 -0.83
CA GLU A 36 12.79 0.70 0.62
C GLU A 36 12.53 2.07 1.27
N LEU A 37 11.33 2.29 1.79
CA LEU A 37 11.00 3.55 2.45
C LEU A 37 11.88 3.71 3.71
N PRO A 38 12.51 4.88 3.91
CA PRO A 38 13.35 5.14 5.08
C PRO A 38 12.60 5.12 6.41
N TYR A 39 11.32 5.51 6.42
CA TYR A 39 10.52 5.72 7.62
C TYR A 39 11.16 6.67 8.65
N THR A 40 11.81 7.71 8.16
CA THR A 40 12.40 8.80 8.94
C THR A 40 11.45 10.00 9.00
N SER A 41 10.90 10.39 7.85
CA SER A 41 9.93 11.46 7.68
C SER A 41 9.06 11.22 6.45
N TRP A 42 7.94 11.94 6.34
CA TRP A 42 7.10 11.92 5.15
C TRP A 42 7.88 12.38 3.91
N GLU A 43 8.68 13.44 4.05
CA GLU A 43 9.47 14.01 2.97
C GLU A 43 10.50 13.01 2.42
N ASP A 44 11.15 12.25 3.31
CA ASP A 44 12.11 11.22 2.93
C ASP A 44 11.44 10.03 2.22
N ASP A 45 10.27 9.61 2.72
CA ASP A 45 9.49 8.52 2.10
C ASP A 45 9.01 8.93 0.69
N VAL A 46 8.51 10.16 0.54
CA VAL A 46 8.12 10.75 -0.76
C VAL A 46 9.30 10.90 -1.71
N ALA A 47 10.46 11.37 -1.21
CA ALA A 47 11.68 11.48 -2.01
C ALA A 47 12.17 10.12 -2.51
N CYS A 48 12.06 9.08 -1.68
CA CYS A 48 12.40 7.70 -2.06
C CYS A 48 11.51 7.20 -3.21
N VAL A 49 10.20 7.42 -3.13
CA VAL A 49 9.27 7.03 -4.20
C VAL A 49 9.52 7.83 -5.48
N ARG A 50 9.77 9.14 -5.39
CA ARG A 50 10.14 9.98 -6.56
C ARG A 50 11.41 9.48 -7.24
N ALA A 51 12.43 9.08 -6.48
CA ALA A 51 13.65 8.51 -7.05
C ALA A 51 13.37 7.19 -7.79
N ALA A 52 12.48 6.34 -7.27
CA ALA A 52 12.08 5.10 -7.93
C ALA A 52 11.28 5.36 -9.23
N ILE A 53 10.40 6.37 -9.24
CA ILE A 53 9.69 6.82 -10.46
C ILE A 53 10.69 7.27 -11.52
N ALA A 54 11.65 8.12 -11.16
CA ALA A 54 12.66 8.60 -12.09
C ALA A 54 13.51 7.46 -12.67
N ALA A 55 13.86 6.46 -11.85
CA ALA A 55 14.61 5.29 -12.28
C ALA A 55 13.82 4.35 -13.22
N ALA A 56 12.48 4.40 -13.22
CA ALA A 56 11.64 3.57 -14.09
C ALA A 56 11.76 3.96 -15.58
N GLY A 57 12.20 5.19 -15.89
CA GLY A 57 12.62 5.60 -17.24
C GLY A 57 11.50 5.71 -18.29
N GLY A 58 10.22 5.61 -17.89
CA GLY A 58 9.06 5.66 -18.78
C GLY A 58 7.74 5.70 -18.00
N PRO A 59 6.59 5.55 -18.69
CA PRO A 59 5.28 5.55 -18.04
C PRO A 59 5.20 4.50 -16.92
N ALA A 60 4.91 4.97 -15.71
CA ALA A 60 4.90 4.16 -14.49
C ALA A 60 3.48 3.94 -13.97
N LEU A 61 3.23 2.72 -13.46
CA LEU A 61 2.13 2.39 -12.56
C LEU A 61 2.68 2.43 -11.12
N LEU A 62 2.15 3.32 -10.28
CA LEU A 62 2.44 3.30 -8.85
C LEU A 62 1.47 2.38 -8.13
N VAL A 63 1.97 1.40 -7.38
CA VAL A 63 1.14 0.50 -6.58
C VAL A 63 1.48 0.68 -5.11
N GLY A 64 0.53 1.17 -4.32
CA GLY A 64 0.66 1.30 -2.87
C GLY A 64 -0.08 0.18 -2.15
N HIS A 65 0.57 -0.43 -1.16
CA HIS A 65 -0.09 -1.33 -0.19
C HIS A 65 -0.38 -0.59 1.10
N SER A 66 -1.57 -0.79 1.69
CA SER A 66 -1.91 -0.28 3.02
C SER A 66 -1.59 1.22 3.17
N LEU A 67 -0.83 1.61 4.19
CA LEU A 67 -0.40 2.99 4.42
C LEU A 67 0.52 3.56 3.33
N GLY A 68 1.11 2.70 2.49
CA GLY A 68 1.89 3.09 1.31
C GLY A 68 1.05 3.79 0.23
N GLY A 69 -0.29 3.71 0.33
CA GLY A 69 -1.19 4.52 -0.48
C GLY A 69 -1.01 6.03 -0.26
N GLY A 70 -0.57 6.46 0.93
CA GLY A 70 -0.30 7.88 1.23
C GLY A 70 0.78 8.48 0.32
N PRO A 71 2.03 8.01 0.38
CA PRO A 71 3.09 8.46 -0.52
C PRO A 71 2.71 8.33 -2.00
N VAL A 72 1.97 7.28 -2.39
CA VAL A 72 1.45 7.11 -3.76
C VAL A 72 0.49 8.23 -4.16
N CYS A 73 -0.39 8.69 -3.27
CA CYS A 73 -1.26 9.85 -3.55
C CYS A 73 -0.47 11.15 -3.76
N GLU A 74 0.64 11.36 -3.06
CA GLU A 74 1.49 12.54 -3.23
C GLU A 74 2.35 12.46 -4.50
N THR A 75 3.04 11.34 -4.71
CA THR A 75 3.94 11.17 -5.86
C THR A 75 3.22 10.82 -7.16
N GLY A 76 1.96 10.42 -7.08
CA GLY A 76 1.13 10.13 -8.26
C GLY A 76 0.90 11.35 -9.15
N THR A 77 1.22 12.56 -8.68
CA THR A 77 1.21 13.80 -9.48
C THR A 77 2.34 13.87 -10.51
N ASP A 78 3.39 13.06 -10.37
CA ASP A 78 4.52 13.05 -11.29
C ASP A 78 4.06 12.76 -12.74
N PRO A 79 4.51 13.52 -13.75
CA PRO A 79 4.13 13.30 -15.14
C PRO A 79 4.50 11.92 -15.71
N ALA A 80 5.53 11.27 -15.16
CA ALA A 80 5.88 9.91 -15.56
C ALA A 80 4.88 8.87 -15.04
N VAL A 81 4.08 9.19 -14.02
CA VAL A 81 3.05 8.30 -13.50
C VAL A 81 1.80 8.40 -14.36
N SER A 82 1.40 7.29 -14.96
CA SER A 82 0.26 7.23 -15.89
C SER A 82 -0.94 6.47 -15.31
N ALA A 83 -0.74 5.68 -14.26
CA ALA A 83 -1.82 5.02 -13.53
C ALA A 83 -1.44 4.78 -12.06
N LEU A 84 -2.44 4.56 -11.22
CA LEU A 84 -2.30 4.21 -9.81
C LEU A 84 -2.97 2.85 -9.53
N GLY A 85 -2.43 2.16 -8.53
CA GLY A 85 -2.96 0.91 -8.00
C GLY A 85 -2.90 0.93 -6.48
N PHE A 86 -3.96 0.46 -5.83
CA PHE A 86 -4.10 0.43 -4.38
C PHE A 86 -4.41 -1.00 -3.95
N VAL A 87 -3.52 -1.64 -3.19
CA VAL A 87 -3.68 -3.03 -2.71
C VAL A 87 -4.01 -3.00 -1.23
N SER A 88 -5.28 -3.25 -0.88
CA SER A 88 -5.84 -2.99 0.46
C SER A 88 -5.21 -1.75 1.09
N ALA A 89 -5.32 -0.63 0.39
CA ALA A 89 -4.61 0.59 0.71
C ALA A 89 -5.59 1.71 1.05
N LEU A 90 -5.12 2.61 1.89
CA LEU A 90 -5.83 3.85 2.12
C LEU A 90 -5.55 4.84 1.00
N VAL A 91 -6.56 5.64 0.68
CA VAL A 91 -6.45 6.74 -0.29
C VAL A 91 -6.57 8.05 0.47
N VAL A 92 -5.56 8.92 0.31
CA VAL A 92 -5.48 10.22 0.99
C VAL A 92 -5.81 11.33 0.00
N GLY A 93 -6.70 12.23 0.41
CA GLY A 93 -7.03 13.43 -0.35
C GLY A 93 -6.12 14.62 0.00
N PRO A 94 -6.31 15.74 -0.71
CA PRO A 94 -5.49 16.93 -0.51
C PRO A 94 -5.69 17.48 0.89
N GLY A 95 -4.59 17.80 1.56
CA GLY A 95 -4.62 18.38 2.90
C GLY A 95 -4.98 17.41 4.03
N GLU A 96 -5.27 16.13 3.76
CA GLU A 96 -5.53 15.10 4.78
C GLU A 96 -4.23 14.37 5.14
N THR A 97 -4.10 13.93 6.40
CA THR A 97 -3.02 13.02 6.83
C THR A 97 -3.48 11.58 6.84
N ILE A 98 -2.54 10.63 6.82
CA ILE A 98 -2.83 9.20 7.00
C ILE A 98 -3.61 8.97 8.31
N ARG A 99 -3.18 9.62 9.39
CA ARG A 99 -3.85 9.50 10.70
C ARG A 99 -5.28 10.00 10.67
N GLU A 100 -5.54 11.16 10.08
CA GLU A 100 -6.91 11.70 9.95
C GLU A 100 -7.79 10.77 9.11
N ARG A 101 -7.25 10.16 8.04
CA ARG A 101 -7.99 9.18 7.22
C ARG A 101 -8.31 7.90 7.96
N LEU A 102 -7.42 7.40 8.81
CA LEU A 102 -7.69 6.22 9.64
C LEU A 102 -8.72 6.54 10.73
N THR A 103 -8.67 7.74 11.33
CA THR A 103 -9.69 8.18 12.29
C THR A 103 -11.07 8.32 11.65
N ALA A 104 -11.15 8.95 10.48
CA ALA A 104 -12.42 9.12 9.77
C ALA A 104 -13.04 7.78 9.34
N ALA A 105 -12.22 6.74 9.14
CA ALA A 105 -12.68 5.40 8.80
C ALA A 105 -13.05 4.53 10.02
N GLY A 106 -13.01 5.07 11.25
CA GLY A 106 -13.30 4.32 12.48
C GLY A 106 -12.15 3.43 12.96
N VAL A 107 -11.12 3.19 12.13
CA VAL A 107 -9.96 2.34 12.47
C VAL A 107 -9.20 2.86 13.71
N ALA A 108 -9.12 4.19 13.90
CA ALA A 108 -8.48 4.75 15.08
C ALA A 108 -9.30 4.61 16.37
N GLU A 109 -10.63 4.46 16.26
CA GLU A 109 -11.49 4.20 17.41
C GLU A 109 -11.38 2.73 17.82
N GLU A 110 -11.36 1.81 16.84
CA GLU A 110 -11.07 0.39 17.06
C GLU A 110 -9.72 0.17 17.77
N LEU A 111 -8.70 0.95 17.40
CA LEU A 111 -7.41 1.00 18.07
C LEU A 111 -7.51 1.42 19.55
N ARG A 112 -8.41 2.37 19.87
CA ARG A 112 -8.46 3.07 21.16
C ARG A 112 -9.37 2.38 22.16
N ASP A 113 -10.49 1.84 21.72
CA ASP A 113 -11.46 1.15 22.59
C ASP A 113 -11.29 -0.38 22.59
N GLY A 114 -10.41 -0.91 21.73
CA GLY A 114 -10.10 -2.33 21.65
C GLY A 114 -11.23 -3.16 21.04
N SER A 115 -12.20 -2.53 20.37
CA SER A 115 -13.26 -3.23 19.64
C SER A 115 -12.71 -4.10 18.51
N ASN A 116 -11.52 -3.77 17.99
CA ASN A 116 -10.68 -4.70 17.25
C ASN A 116 -9.46 -5.11 18.11
N PRO A 117 -9.52 -6.26 18.79
CA PRO A 117 -8.45 -6.72 19.68
C PRO A 117 -7.12 -6.99 18.95
N GLU A 118 -7.17 -7.24 17.65
CA GLU A 118 -5.99 -7.53 16.82
C GLU A 118 -5.23 -6.24 16.46
N ILE A 119 -5.96 -5.16 16.14
CA ILE A 119 -5.36 -3.87 15.77
C ILE A 119 -4.92 -3.07 17.02
N GLY A 120 -5.77 -2.99 18.05
CA GLY A 120 -5.51 -2.20 19.27
C GLY A 120 -4.34 -2.69 20.14
N ALA A 121 -4.01 -3.99 20.10
CA ALA A 121 -2.90 -4.58 20.85
C ALA A 121 -1.56 -4.54 20.09
N ALA A 122 -1.59 -4.31 18.77
CA ALA A 122 -0.41 -4.47 17.93
C ALA A 122 0.55 -3.28 18.03
N MET A 123 0.07 -2.04 18.05
CA MET A 123 0.94 -0.85 17.98
C MET A 123 1.60 -0.52 19.31
N ARG A 124 2.93 -0.41 19.31
CA ARG A 124 3.73 0.00 20.46
C ARG A 124 4.59 1.21 20.10
N VAL A 125 4.55 2.25 20.92
CA VAL A 125 5.48 3.39 20.82
C VAL A 125 6.70 3.09 21.69
N GLY A 126 7.87 2.98 21.07
CA GLY A 126 9.14 2.78 21.75
C GLY A 126 9.60 4.05 22.50
N GLU A 127 10.60 3.91 23.36
CA GLU A 127 11.21 5.04 24.09
C GLU A 127 11.84 6.07 23.14
N ASP A 128 12.26 5.64 21.94
CA ASP A 128 12.76 6.48 20.86
C ASP A 128 11.64 7.21 20.08
N GLY A 129 10.38 7.04 20.50
CA GLY A 129 9.21 7.62 19.86
C GLY A 129 8.78 6.93 18.56
N ARG A 130 9.45 5.84 18.15
CA ARG A 130 9.09 5.10 16.94
C ARG A 130 7.95 4.13 17.21
N ILE A 131 7.12 3.90 16.20
CA ILE A 131 6.01 2.95 16.25
C ILE A 131 6.51 1.58 15.79
N THR A 132 6.24 0.54 16.56
CA THR A 132 6.49 -0.87 16.24
C THR A 132 5.20 -1.65 16.33
N LEU A 133 5.20 -2.86 15.79
CA LEU A 133 4.10 -3.81 15.95
C LEU A 133 4.55 -5.01 16.79
N ASP A 134 3.68 -5.45 17.68
CA ASP A 134 3.81 -6.75 18.33
C ASP A 134 3.80 -7.85 17.26
N PRO A 135 4.83 -8.72 17.20
CA PRO A 135 4.93 -9.70 16.12
C PRO A 135 3.80 -10.73 16.07
N GLU A 136 3.24 -11.13 17.21
CA GLU A 136 2.15 -12.12 17.26
C GLU A 136 0.84 -11.49 16.80
N ALA A 137 0.52 -10.29 17.31
CA ALA A 137 -0.64 -9.53 16.86
C ALA A 137 -0.53 -9.17 15.36
N ALA A 138 0.67 -8.77 14.91
CA ALA A 138 0.91 -8.47 13.50
C ALA A 138 0.80 -9.71 12.60
N ALA A 139 1.20 -10.89 13.07
CA ALA A 139 1.02 -12.14 12.33
C ALA A 139 -0.48 -12.44 12.11
N ALA A 140 -1.30 -12.33 13.16
CA ALA A 140 -2.74 -12.52 13.06
C ALA A 140 -3.41 -11.46 12.16
N MET A 141 -3.04 -10.19 12.34
CA MET A 141 -3.65 -9.08 11.62
C MET A 141 -3.26 -9.03 10.13
N PHE A 142 -1.98 -9.24 9.81
CA PHE A 142 -1.45 -9.03 8.46
C PHE A 142 -1.28 -10.29 7.62
N PHE A 143 -1.19 -11.47 8.25
CA PHE A 143 -0.77 -12.70 7.60
C PHE A 143 -1.64 -13.91 8.00
N SER A 144 -2.90 -13.69 8.39
CA SER A 144 -3.81 -14.74 8.91
C SER A 144 -4.06 -15.91 7.95
N ASP A 145 -3.90 -15.70 6.65
CA ASP A 145 -4.09 -16.70 5.59
C ASP A 145 -2.77 -17.30 5.07
N CYS A 146 -1.64 -17.00 5.73
CA CYS A 146 -0.34 -17.60 5.47
C CYS A 146 -0.15 -18.88 6.30
N THR A 147 0.87 -19.67 5.94
CA THR A 147 1.33 -20.75 6.84
C THR A 147 1.90 -20.13 8.12
N PRO A 148 1.86 -20.82 9.28
CA PRO A 148 2.43 -20.30 10.52
C PRO A 148 3.92 -19.91 10.39
N GLU A 149 4.68 -20.67 9.59
CA GLU A 149 6.09 -20.39 9.31
C GLU A 149 6.25 -19.10 8.50
N ASP A 150 5.48 -18.93 7.42
CA ASP A 150 5.53 -17.72 6.61
C ASP A 150 5.06 -16.49 7.40
N ALA A 151 4.00 -16.62 8.20
CA ALA A 151 3.47 -15.54 9.02
C ALA A 151 4.51 -15.09 10.07
N ALA A 152 5.14 -16.04 10.77
CA ALA A 152 6.20 -15.73 11.74
C ALA A 152 7.42 -15.10 11.08
N LEU A 153 7.84 -15.63 9.91
CA LEU A 153 8.96 -15.08 9.15
C LEU A 153 8.66 -13.65 8.70
N ALA A 154 7.50 -13.39 8.11
CA ALA A 154 7.12 -12.07 7.63
C ALA A 154 6.97 -11.07 8.79
N ALA A 155 6.28 -11.45 9.87
CA ALA A 155 6.14 -10.61 11.06
C ALA A 155 7.48 -10.23 11.69
N SER A 156 8.46 -11.16 11.71
CA SER A 156 9.81 -10.89 12.23
C SER A 156 10.60 -9.84 11.44
N ARG A 157 10.21 -9.57 10.18
CA ARG A 157 10.85 -8.58 9.30
C ARG A 157 10.20 -7.21 9.36
N LEU A 158 9.13 -7.06 10.14
CA LEU A 158 8.53 -5.75 10.38
C LEU A 158 9.52 -4.83 11.09
N ARG A 159 9.52 -3.57 10.70
CA ARG A 159 10.45 -2.52 11.14
C ARG A 159 9.68 -1.42 11.87
N SER A 160 10.39 -0.65 12.68
CA SER A 160 9.79 0.52 13.32
C SER A 160 9.63 1.69 12.35
N ILE A 161 8.60 2.52 12.55
CA ILE A 161 8.34 3.71 11.73
C ILE A 161 8.38 4.98 12.56
N SER A 162 8.83 6.09 11.97
CA SER A 162 8.70 7.41 12.57
C SER A 162 7.25 7.89 12.48
N PRO A 163 6.65 8.44 13.56
CA PRO A 163 5.35 9.10 13.46
C PRO A 163 5.32 10.23 12.42
N SER A 164 6.47 10.86 12.14
CA SER A 164 6.60 11.89 11.11
C SER A 164 6.33 11.37 9.70
N SER A 165 6.49 10.08 9.43
CA SER A 165 6.10 9.45 8.16
C SER A 165 4.58 9.42 7.93
N LEU A 166 3.78 9.61 8.99
CA LEU A 166 2.31 9.58 8.92
C LEU A 166 1.68 10.97 8.87
N GLY A 167 2.49 12.03 9.06
CA GLY A 167 2.03 13.41 9.20
C GLY A 167 1.92 14.20 7.89
N GLY A 168 2.30 13.59 6.77
CA GLY A 168 2.26 14.22 5.46
C GLY A 168 0.86 14.55 4.97
N ARG A 169 0.76 15.60 4.16
CA ARG A 169 -0.49 16.08 3.57
C ARG A 169 -0.29 16.22 2.07
N PRO A 170 -0.85 15.32 1.24
CA PRO A 170 -0.76 15.43 -0.20
C PRO A 170 -1.28 16.78 -0.70
N GLY A 171 -0.63 17.34 -1.72
CA GLY A 171 -1.04 18.63 -2.30
C GLY A 171 -2.21 18.52 -3.28
N GLN A 172 -2.38 17.35 -3.91
CA GLN A 172 -3.38 17.09 -4.95
C GLN A 172 -3.94 15.66 -4.81
N ALA A 173 -4.90 15.32 -5.67
CA ALA A 173 -5.55 14.00 -5.71
C ALA A 173 -5.40 13.38 -7.10
N PRO A 174 -4.19 12.92 -7.50
CA PRO A 174 -3.96 12.39 -8.85
C PRO A 174 -4.86 11.18 -9.17
N TRP A 175 -5.40 10.53 -8.15
CA TRP A 175 -6.35 9.42 -8.29
C TRP A 175 -7.73 9.81 -8.84
N ARG A 176 -8.03 11.10 -8.91
CA ARG A 176 -9.24 11.62 -9.58
C ARG A 176 -9.06 11.77 -11.09
N ASP A 177 -7.84 12.08 -11.51
CA ASP A 177 -7.53 12.48 -12.89
C ASP A 177 -6.79 11.38 -13.67
N LYS A 178 -6.25 10.37 -12.99
CA LYS A 178 -5.54 9.23 -13.58
C LYS A 178 -6.28 7.92 -13.32
N PRO A 179 -6.20 6.93 -14.24
CA PRO A 179 -6.71 5.59 -13.99
C PRO A 179 -6.20 5.07 -12.64
N SER A 180 -7.12 4.77 -11.73
CA SER A 180 -6.77 4.39 -10.36
C SER A 180 -7.49 3.12 -9.97
N ASN A 181 -6.74 2.03 -9.89
CA ASN A 181 -7.28 0.71 -9.62
C ASN A 181 -7.22 0.38 -8.12
N TYR A 182 -8.11 -0.48 -7.67
CA TYR A 182 -8.14 -0.98 -6.30
C TYR A 182 -8.22 -2.50 -6.29
N LEU A 183 -7.43 -3.13 -5.43
CA LEU A 183 -7.47 -4.54 -5.12
C LEU A 183 -7.93 -4.74 -3.69
N PHE A 184 -9.14 -5.26 -3.55
CA PHE A 184 -9.75 -5.62 -2.27
C PHE A 184 -9.18 -6.94 -1.75
N CYS A 185 -8.77 -6.96 -0.50
CA CYS A 185 -8.41 -8.18 0.23
C CYS A 185 -9.60 -8.58 1.10
N GLY A 186 -10.35 -9.61 0.69
CA GLY A 186 -11.66 -9.92 1.28
C GLY A 186 -11.63 -10.54 2.67
N GLU A 187 -10.46 -10.98 3.15
CA GLU A 187 -10.28 -11.57 4.49
C GLU A 187 -9.33 -10.71 5.35
N ASP A 188 -9.19 -9.43 4.99
CA ASP A 188 -8.31 -8.48 5.65
C ASP A 188 -8.78 -8.13 7.07
N GLN A 189 -7.90 -8.36 8.05
CA GLN A 189 -8.16 -8.06 9.46
C GLN A 189 -7.63 -6.68 9.89
N ALA A 190 -6.84 -6.01 9.05
CA ALA A 190 -6.30 -4.68 9.31
C ALA A 190 -7.19 -3.56 8.74
N LEU A 191 -7.76 -3.80 7.56
CA LEU A 191 -8.70 -2.91 6.89
C LEU A 191 -9.93 -3.72 6.49
N ALA A 192 -11.00 -3.64 7.29
CA ALA A 192 -12.27 -4.30 7.00
C ALA A 192 -12.80 -3.93 5.60
N ASP A 193 -13.63 -4.79 5.02
CA ASP A 193 -14.12 -4.64 3.65
C ASP A 193 -14.83 -3.29 3.45
N GLU A 194 -15.66 -2.87 4.41
CA GLU A 194 -16.38 -1.61 4.38
C GLU A 194 -15.42 -0.39 4.41
N VAL A 195 -14.29 -0.51 5.09
CA VAL A 195 -13.24 0.52 5.13
C VAL A 195 -12.53 0.61 3.78
N GLN A 196 -12.19 -0.55 3.18
CA GLN A 196 -11.62 -0.61 1.83
C GLN A 196 -12.57 -0.02 0.79
N GLU A 197 -13.86 -0.34 0.88
CA GLU A 197 -14.93 0.23 0.04
C GLU A 197 -14.98 1.76 0.14
N GLY A 198 -14.86 2.30 1.35
CA GLY A 198 -14.77 3.75 1.59
C GLY A 198 -13.55 4.40 0.91
N TYR A 199 -12.39 3.75 0.93
CA TYR A 199 -11.19 4.26 0.24
C TYR A 199 -11.27 4.13 -1.28
N ALA A 200 -11.94 3.10 -1.79
CA ALA A 200 -12.08 2.85 -3.22
C ALA A 200 -13.19 3.65 -3.89
N ALA A 201 -14.15 4.19 -3.14
CA ALA A 201 -15.38 4.79 -3.68
C ALA A 201 -15.17 5.91 -4.72
N GLY A 202 -14.07 6.65 -4.62
CA GLY A 202 -13.74 7.77 -5.52
C GLY A 202 -12.80 7.42 -6.67
N LEU A 203 -12.42 6.16 -6.84
CA LEU A 203 -11.44 5.74 -7.84
C LEU A 203 -12.10 5.40 -9.18
N THR A 204 -11.39 5.68 -10.27
CA THR A 204 -11.92 5.61 -11.65
C THR A 204 -11.51 4.34 -12.42
N GLY A 205 -10.62 3.52 -11.85
CA GLY A 205 -10.08 2.33 -12.50
C GLY A 205 -10.79 1.04 -12.09
N ARG A 206 -10.08 -0.08 -12.29
CA ARG A 206 -10.57 -1.41 -11.96
C ARG A 206 -10.75 -1.59 -10.46
N ARG A 207 -11.71 -2.45 -10.11
CA ARG A 207 -12.00 -2.88 -8.75
C ARG A 207 -11.92 -4.41 -8.72
N ASP A 208 -10.74 -4.91 -8.39
CA ASP A 208 -10.41 -6.33 -8.37
C ASP A 208 -10.46 -6.85 -6.92
N ARG A 209 -10.71 -8.14 -6.71
CA ARG A 209 -10.83 -8.72 -5.36
C ARG A 209 -10.12 -10.05 -5.27
N LEU A 210 -9.42 -10.29 -4.16
CA LEU A 210 -8.85 -11.59 -3.80
C LEU A 210 -9.40 -12.06 -2.46
N THR A 211 -9.57 -13.38 -2.33
CA THR A 211 -9.69 -14.06 -1.04
C THR A 211 -8.30 -14.16 -0.42
N ALA A 212 -7.93 -13.11 0.30
CA ALA A 212 -6.64 -12.94 0.95
C ALA A 212 -6.78 -12.06 2.20
N SER A 213 -5.87 -12.26 3.16
CA SER A 213 -5.62 -11.34 4.27
C SER A 213 -4.96 -10.03 3.79
N HIS A 214 -4.54 -9.17 4.71
CA HIS A 214 -3.94 -7.86 4.41
C HIS A 214 -2.68 -7.92 3.52
N SER A 215 -1.99 -9.06 3.48
CA SER A 215 -0.69 -9.21 2.82
C SER A 215 -0.72 -10.23 1.67
N PRO A 216 -1.47 -9.98 0.57
CA PRO A 216 -1.60 -10.91 -0.54
C PRO A 216 -0.26 -11.23 -1.23
N PHE A 217 0.78 -10.41 -1.00
CA PHE A 217 2.13 -10.66 -1.50
C PHE A 217 2.83 -11.86 -0.84
N TRP A 218 2.35 -12.35 0.31
CA TRP A 218 2.80 -13.62 0.92
C TRP A 218 1.87 -14.78 0.63
N SER A 219 0.55 -14.59 0.78
CA SER A 219 -0.42 -15.67 0.72
C SER A 219 -0.90 -15.99 -0.70
N ARG A 220 -0.92 -15.00 -1.59
CA ARG A 220 -1.41 -15.10 -2.98
C ARG A 220 -0.50 -14.38 -4.00
N PRO A 221 0.83 -14.58 -3.97
CA PRO A 221 1.76 -13.79 -4.79
C PRO A 221 1.53 -13.93 -6.30
N ASP A 222 1.11 -15.11 -6.77
CA ASP A 222 0.78 -15.35 -8.18
C ASP A 222 -0.46 -14.56 -8.63
N ALA A 223 -1.54 -14.61 -7.85
CA ALA A 223 -2.77 -13.88 -8.16
C ALA A 223 -2.55 -12.36 -8.11
N LEU A 224 -1.81 -11.88 -7.09
CA LEU A 224 -1.47 -10.46 -6.97
C LEU A 224 -0.62 -9.97 -8.14
N ALA A 225 0.41 -10.73 -8.54
CA ALA A 225 1.22 -10.39 -9.70
C ALA A 225 0.40 -10.32 -10.99
N GLY A 226 -0.56 -11.25 -11.17
CA GLY A 226 -1.49 -11.22 -12.31
C GLY A 226 -2.33 -9.94 -12.34
N VAL A 227 -2.94 -9.56 -11.22
CA VAL A 227 -3.74 -8.32 -11.12
C VAL A 227 -2.89 -7.08 -11.44
N ILE A 228 -1.70 -6.96 -10.86
CA ILE A 228 -0.81 -5.82 -11.13
C ILE A 228 -0.35 -5.80 -12.59
N ALA A 229 -0.07 -6.96 -13.19
CA ALA A 229 0.33 -7.03 -14.59
C ALA A 229 -0.80 -6.57 -15.54
N ASP A 230 -2.04 -6.95 -15.25
CA ASP A 230 -3.21 -6.48 -15.98
C ASP A 230 -3.37 -4.95 -15.87
N TRP A 231 -3.20 -4.39 -14.68
CA TRP A 231 -3.23 -2.93 -14.48
C TRP A 231 -2.13 -2.25 -15.30
N ALA A 232 -0.91 -2.82 -15.33
CA ALA A 232 0.21 -2.29 -16.08
C ALA A 232 -0.01 -2.32 -17.60
N ALA A 233 -0.82 -3.26 -18.10
CA ALA A 233 -1.16 -3.45 -19.51
C ALA A 233 -2.37 -2.61 -20.00
N THR A 234 -3.18 -2.05 -19.10
CA THR A 234 -4.40 -1.31 -19.45
C THR A 234 -4.05 0.01 -20.16
N PRO A 235 -4.60 0.36 -21.34
CA PRO A 235 -4.29 1.63 -22.01
C PRO A 235 -4.59 2.88 -21.14
N ASP A 236 -3.93 4.00 -21.39
CA ASP A 236 -4.31 5.27 -20.76
C ASP A 236 -5.75 5.64 -21.17
N LEU A 237 -6.48 6.32 -20.29
CA LEU A 237 -7.79 6.87 -20.63
C LEU A 237 -7.61 7.87 -21.78
N GLU A 238 -8.25 7.63 -22.92
CA GLU A 238 -8.38 8.66 -23.94
C GLU A 238 -9.19 9.81 -23.34
N VAL A 239 -8.55 10.98 -23.15
CA VAL A 239 -9.27 12.21 -22.79
C VAL A 239 -10.04 12.62 -24.05
N PRO A 240 -11.39 12.69 -24.01
CA PRO A 240 -12.15 13.20 -25.15
C PRO A 240 -11.70 14.64 -25.43
N GLU A 241 -11.40 14.94 -26.71
CA GLU A 241 -11.13 16.31 -27.19
C GLU A 241 -12.28 17.29 -26.90
#